data_AF-A0A2G9MXP4-F1
#
_entry.id   AF-A0A2G9MXP4-F1
#
_cell.length_a   1.000
_cell.length_b   1.000
_cell.length_c   1.000
_cell.angle_alpha   90.00
_cell.angle_beta   90.00
_cell.angle_gamma   90.00
#
_symmetry.space_group_name_H-M   'P 1'
#
loop_
_entity.id
_entity.type
_entity.pdbx_description
1 polymer ?
#
loop_
_entity_poly.entity_id
_entity_poly.type
_entity_poly.pdbx_seq_one_letter_code
_entity_poly.pdbx_strand_id
1 'polypeptide(L)'
;MKISLTPELSYLIGLWQARGSQEGVGICGNRRVCEIFLEEALKIGIAKPDKIQLKEDKIYFYHSAYRAFFEEVLKERLERFKYKNEFAAQYLAGVFDGCGGILEDGKGVFFACGNREDEMLLLRLGFKAKKVGKRIIVIGKEEFLGFVSKYLKYFEW
;
A
#
# COMPACT_ATOMS: atom_id res chain seq x y z
N MET A 1 -18.66 -8.68 13.43
CA MET A 1 -17.31 -8.32 13.95
C MET A 1 -17.01 -6.90 13.52
N LYS A 2 -16.61 -6.01 14.44
CA LYS A 2 -16.22 -4.64 14.08
C LYS A 2 -14.71 -4.64 13.82
N ILE A 3 -14.32 -4.59 12.56
CA ILE A 3 -12.91 -4.50 12.16
C ILE A 3 -12.45 -3.06 12.40
N SER A 4 -11.33 -2.89 13.11
CA SER A 4 -10.71 -1.60 13.35
C SER A 4 -9.47 -1.46 12.50
N LEU A 5 -9.20 -0.23 12.02
CA LEU A 5 -7.97 0.04 11.30
C LEU A 5 -6.79 -0.02 12.27
N THR A 6 -5.74 -0.75 11.90
CA THR A 6 -4.44 -0.76 12.58
C THR A 6 -3.35 -0.28 11.61
N PRO A 7 -2.16 0.10 12.10
CA PRO A 7 -1.02 0.40 11.25
C PRO A 7 -0.69 -0.72 10.25
N GLU A 8 -0.66 -1.97 10.70
CA GLU A 8 -0.31 -3.13 9.88
C GLU A 8 -1.38 -3.41 8.81
N LEU A 9 -2.66 -3.22 9.15
CA LEU A 9 -3.73 -3.26 8.15
C LEU A 9 -3.59 -2.12 7.14
N SER A 10 -3.13 -0.94 7.57
CA SER A 10 -2.90 0.19 6.66
C SER A 10 -1.84 -0.16 5.61
N TYR A 11 -0.78 -0.87 6.00
CA TYR A 11 0.24 -1.39 5.07
C TYR A 11 -0.35 -2.35 4.03
N LEU A 12 -1.11 -3.36 4.48
CA LEU A 12 -1.76 -4.32 3.57
C LEU A 12 -2.76 -3.65 2.62
N ILE A 13 -3.49 -2.64 3.10
CA ILE A 13 -4.41 -1.84 2.28
C ILE A 13 -3.63 -1.03 1.24
N GLY A 14 -2.44 -0.50 1.59
CA GLY A 14 -1.55 0.16 0.65
C GLY A 14 -1.07 -0.77 -0.47
N LEU A 15 -0.63 -1.98 -0.11
CA LEU A 15 -0.29 -3.02 -1.11
C LEU A 15 -1.50 -3.37 -1.99
N TRP A 16 -2.68 -3.48 -1.39
CA TRP A 16 -3.91 -3.81 -2.10
C TRP A 16 -4.37 -2.70 -3.06
N GLN A 17 -4.20 -1.43 -2.68
CA GLN A 17 -4.42 -0.31 -3.59
C GLN A 17 -3.53 -0.40 -4.83
N ALA A 18 -2.25 -0.76 -4.63
CA ALA A 18 -1.28 -0.79 -5.71
C ALA A 18 -1.44 -2.00 -6.64
N ARG A 19 -1.85 -3.16 -6.10
CA ARG A 19 -1.79 -4.47 -6.79
C ARG A 19 -2.97 -5.40 -6.53
N GLY A 20 -4.12 -4.88 -6.10
CA GLY A 20 -5.24 -5.71 -5.66
C GLY A 20 -5.76 -6.72 -6.70
N SER A 21 -5.98 -7.97 -6.26
CA SER A 21 -6.69 -9.00 -7.01
C SER A 21 -8.20 -8.72 -7.04
N GLN A 22 -8.88 -9.15 -8.10
CA GLN A 22 -10.33 -9.03 -8.24
C GLN A 22 -11.10 -10.15 -7.50
N GLU A 23 -10.45 -11.29 -7.24
CA GLU A 23 -11.11 -12.48 -6.69
C GLU A 23 -11.35 -12.39 -5.18
N GLY A 24 -10.46 -11.77 -4.42
CA GLY A 24 -10.56 -11.74 -2.96
C GLY A 24 -9.69 -10.65 -2.33
N VAL A 25 -9.37 -10.82 -1.05
CA VAL A 25 -8.37 -10.00 -0.37
C VAL A 25 -7.01 -10.56 -0.72
N GLY A 26 -6.24 -9.84 -1.54
CA GLY A 26 -5.04 -10.39 -2.16
C GLY A 26 -4.44 -9.49 -3.21
N ILE A 27 -3.23 -9.80 -3.68
CA ILE A 27 -2.50 -9.01 -4.66
C ILE A 27 -1.94 -9.87 -5.80
N CYS A 28 -1.57 -9.22 -6.91
CA CYS A 28 -1.02 -9.86 -8.10
C CYS A 28 0.28 -9.22 -8.62
N GLY A 29 1.02 -9.95 -9.44
CA GLY A 29 2.22 -9.52 -10.15
C GLY A 29 3.52 -10.01 -9.48
N ASN A 30 4.32 -9.08 -8.96
CA ASN A 30 5.66 -9.38 -8.46
C ASN A 30 5.61 -10.42 -7.32
N ARG A 31 6.32 -11.53 -7.50
CA ARG A 31 6.35 -12.66 -6.55
C ARG A 31 6.80 -12.25 -5.15
N ARG A 32 7.87 -11.46 -5.04
CA ARG A 32 8.39 -11.00 -3.75
C ARG A 32 7.39 -10.11 -3.01
N VAL A 33 6.67 -9.24 -3.73
CA VAL A 33 5.58 -8.44 -3.14
C VAL A 33 4.43 -9.35 -2.66
N CYS A 34 4.08 -10.38 -3.43
CA CYS A 34 3.06 -11.38 -3.04
C CYS A 34 3.47 -12.14 -1.77
N GLU A 35 4.73 -12.53 -1.65
CA GLU A 35 5.28 -13.18 -0.45
C GLU A 35 5.21 -12.26 0.78
N ILE A 36 5.54 -10.98 0.64
CA ILE A 36 5.40 -9.97 1.71
C ILE A 36 3.94 -9.83 2.15
N PHE A 37 3.01 -9.73 1.20
CA PHE A 37 1.59 -9.66 1.53
C PHE A 37 1.11 -10.91 2.29
N LEU A 38 1.57 -12.09 1.88
CA LEU A 38 1.25 -13.35 2.55
C LEU A 38 1.74 -13.35 3.99
N GLU A 39 3.03 -13.08 4.20
CA GLU A 39 3.64 -13.06 5.53
C GLU A 39 2.90 -12.11 6.46
N GLU A 40 2.63 -10.89 6.00
CA GLU A 40 1.96 -9.89 6.82
C GLU A 40 0.50 -10.28 7.10
N ALA A 41 -0.25 -10.78 6.10
CA ALA A 41 -1.63 -11.21 6.29
C ALA A 41 -1.76 -12.39 7.27
N LEU A 42 -0.81 -13.33 7.26
CA LEU A 42 -0.74 -14.43 8.21
C LEU A 42 -0.34 -13.94 9.61
N LYS A 43 0.68 -13.07 9.69
CA LYS A 43 1.21 -12.53 10.93
C LYS A 43 0.14 -11.79 11.74
N ILE A 44 -0.68 -10.98 11.10
CA ILE A 44 -1.75 -10.23 11.78
C ILE A 44 -3.07 -11.02 11.88
N GLY A 45 -3.10 -12.25 11.37
CA GLY A 45 -4.24 -13.17 11.53
C GLY A 45 -5.47 -12.83 10.69
N ILE A 46 -5.35 -12.05 9.60
CA ILE A 46 -6.48 -11.82 8.68
C ILE A 46 -6.70 -12.97 7.71
N ALA A 47 -5.68 -13.82 7.54
CA ALA A 47 -5.74 -15.02 6.73
C ALA A 47 -5.27 -16.24 7.52
N LYS A 48 -5.73 -17.43 7.13
CA LYS A 48 -5.23 -18.71 7.64
C LYS A 48 -4.53 -19.47 6.50
N PRO A 49 -3.45 -20.21 6.78
CA PRO A 49 -2.69 -20.91 5.73
C PRO A 49 -3.57 -21.81 4.83
N ASP A 50 -4.55 -22.49 5.40
CA ASP A 50 -5.48 -23.40 4.68
C ASP A 50 -6.50 -22.67 3.80
N LYS A 51 -6.62 -21.34 3.92
CA LYS A 51 -7.55 -20.51 3.14
C LYS A 51 -6.88 -19.71 2.03
N ILE A 52 -5.55 -19.74 1.97
CA ILE A 52 -4.78 -19.04 0.94
C ILE A 52 -4.95 -19.75 -0.40
N GLN A 53 -5.21 -18.97 -1.44
CA GLN A 53 -5.21 -19.39 -2.83
C GLN A 53 -3.94 -18.86 -3.50
N LEU A 54 -3.08 -19.78 -3.93
CA LEU A 54 -1.88 -19.48 -4.70
C LEU A 54 -2.16 -19.79 -6.17
N LYS A 55 -1.96 -18.80 -7.02
CA LYS A 55 -1.94 -18.95 -8.48
C LYS A 55 -0.63 -18.33 -9.00
N GLU A 56 -0.27 -18.64 -10.25
CA GLU A 56 1.05 -18.30 -10.82
C GLU A 56 1.48 -16.84 -10.58
N ASP A 57 0.54 -15.89 -10.67
CA ASP A 57 0.81 -14.46 -10.57
C ASP A 57 0.09 -13.76 -9.41
N LYS A 58 -0.59 -14.50 -8.52
CA LYS A 58 -1.41 -13.88 -7.48
C LYS A 58 -1.57 -14.73 -6.24
N ILE A 59 -1.79 -14.02 -5.15
CA ILE A 59 -2.17 -14.60 -3.88
C ILE A 59 -3.40 -13.90 -3.33
N TYR A 60 -4.38 -14.67 -2.87
CA TYR A 60 -5.57 -14.11 -2.25
C TYR A 60 -6.24 -15.08 -1.30
N PHE A 61 -7.16 -14.57 -0.49
CA PHE A 61 -8.08 -15.37 0.32
C PHE A 61 -9.47 -14.74 0.30
N TYR A 62 -10.49 -15.56 0.54
CA TYR A 62 -11.87 -15.08 0.60
C TYR A 62 -12.23 -14.67 2.02
N HIS A 63 -12.46 -13.38 2.21
CA HIS A 63 -13.00 -12.86 3.47
C HIS A 63 -13.82 -11.59 3.21
N SER A 64 -15.14 -11.76 3.02
CA SER A 64 -16.04 -10.66 2.62
C SER A 64 -15.97 -9.44 3.54
N ALA A 65 -15.87 -9.64 4.86
CA ALA A 65 -15.78 -8.53 5.80
C ALA A 65 -14.46 -7.72 5.66
N TYR A 66 -13.31 -8.37 5.45
CA TYR A 66 -12.05 -7.65 5.22
C TYR A 66 -12.02 -6.98 3.86
N ARG A 67 -12.61 -7.60 2.83
CA ARG A 67 -12.76 -6.98 1.51
C ARG A 67 -13.57 -5.69 1.61
N ALA A 68 -14.77 -5.75 2.19
CA ALA A 68 -15.61 -4.58 2.39
C ALA A 68 -14.91 -3.50 3.23
N PHE A 69 -14.20 -3.91 4.28
CA PHE A 69 -13.42 -3.01 5.12
C PHE A 69 -12.28 -2.32 4.34
N PHE A 70 -11.53 -3.05 3.50
CA PHE A 70 -10.47 -2.45 2.68
C PHE A 70 -11.06 -1.47 1.66
N GLU A 71 -12.18 -1.82 1.02
CA GLU A 71 -12.89 -0.95 0.08
C GLU A 71 -13.37 0.36 0.75
N GLU A 72 -13.91 0.26 1.97
CA GLU A 72 -14.32 1.43 2.77
C GLU A 72 -13.13 2.32 3.12
N VAL A 73 -12.03 1.73 3.60
CA VAL A 73 -10.82 2.49 3.94
C VAL A 73 -10.24 3.18 2.70
N LEU A 74 -10.24 2.53 1.53
CA LEU A 74 -9.79 3.16 0.29
C LEU A 74 -10.71 4.31 -0.13
N LYS A 75 -12.04 4.17 -0.02
CA LYS A 75 -12.99 5.27 -0.29
C LYS A 75 -12.76 6.47 0.62
N GLU A 76 -12.39 6.24 1.88
CA GLU A 76 -12.18 7.27 2.90
C GLU A 76 -10.70 7.65 3.09
N ARG A 77 -9.80 7.20 2.21
CA ARG A 77 -8.34 7.31 2.42
C ARG A 77 -7.85 8.73 2.63
N LEU A 78 -8.47 9.71 1.97
CA LEU A 78 -8.16 11.12 2.14
C LEU A 78 -8.44 11.65 3.54
N GLU A 79 -9.43 11.09 4.23
CA GLU A 79 -9.78 11.49 5.60
C GLU A 79 -9.04 10.65 6.65
N ARG A 80 -8.88 9.35 6.39
CA ARG A 80 -8.22 8.41 7.32
C ARG A 80 -6.72 8.64 7.43
N PHE A 81 -6.06 9.05 6.33
CA PHE A 81 -4.61 9.20 6.28
C PHE A 81 -4.14 10.65 6.16
N LYS A 82 -4.97 11.64 6.52
CA LYS A 82 -4.65 13.08 6.34
C LYS A 82 -3.54 13.63 7.23
N TYR A 83 -3.11 12.90 8.24
CA TYR A 83 -2.09 13.35 9.20
C TYR A 83 -0.81 12.52 9.07
N LYS A 84 0.37 13.17 9.21
CA LYS A 84 1.67 12.47 9.28
C LYS A 84 1.73 11.65 10.57
N ASN A 85 1.22 10.43 10.51
CA ASN A 85 1.21 9.47 11.61
C ASN A 85 1.59 8.07 11.09
N GLU A 86 1.65 7.11 12.00
CA GLU A 86 2.02 5.73 11.68
C GLU A 86 1.07 5.06 10.67
N PHE A 87 -0.25 5.33 10.74
CA PHE A 87 -1.22 4.78 9.79
C PHE A 87 -0.93 5.24 8.36
N ALA A 88 -0.74 6.56 8.16
CA ALA A 88 -0.44 7.13 6.86
C ALA A 88 0.92 6.66 6.33
N ALA A 89 1.92 6.56 7.21
CA ALA A 89 3.24 6.09 6.84
C ALA A 89 3.23 4.61 6.40
N GLN A 90 2.54 3.73 7.13
CA GLN A 90 2.40 2.32 6.75
C GLN A 90 1.58 2.16 5.47
N TYR A 91 0.49 2.91 5.31
CA TYR A 91 -0.28 2.92 4.05
C TYR A 91 0.60 3.29 2.85
N LEU A 92 1.33 4.41 2.93
CA LEU A 92 2.21 4.85 1.84
C LEU A 92 3.40 3.90 1.63
N ALA A 93 3.93 3.28 2.69
CA ALA A 93 4.94 2.23 2.59
C ALA A 93 4.42 1.03 1.78
N GLY A 94 3.18 0.58 2.04
CA GLY A 94 2.54 -0.48 1.27
C GLY A 94 2.33 -0.11 -0.20
N VAL A 95 1.88 1.11 -0.48
CA VAL A 95 1.76 1.60 -1.87
C VAL A 95 3.12 1.63 -2.57
N PHE A 96 4.17 2.08 -1.87
CA PHE A 96 5.53 2.20 -2.40
C PHE A 96 6.20 0.84 -2.61
N ASP A 97 6.09 -0.11 -1.67
CA ASP A 97 6.56 -1.48 -1.87
C ASP A 97 5.78 -2.17 -3.01
N GLY A 98 4.51 -1.84 -3.15
CA GLY A 98 3.67 -2.35 -4.24
C GLY A 98 4.13 -1.86 -5.60
N CYS A 99 4.15 -0.55 -5.83
CA CYS A 99 4.35 0.01 -7.18
C CYS A 99 5.34 1.17 -7.25
N GLY A 100 6.15 1.36 -6.21
CA GLY A 100 7.08 2.45 -6.08
C GLY A 100 8.42 2.22 -6.78
N GLY A 101 9.16 3.32 -6.93
CA GLY A 101 10.56 3.31 -7.35
C GLY A 101 11.19 4.69 -7.20
N ILE A 102 12.49 4.77 -7.46
CA ILE A 102 13.25 6.03 -7.47
C ILE A 102 13.36 6.54 -8.90
N LEU A 103 13.21 7.86 -9.09
CA LEU A 103 13.43 8.49 -10.39
C LEU A 103 14.89 8.33 -10.85
N GLU A 104 15.11 8.31 -12.17
CA GLU A 104 16.46 8.14 -12.76
C GLU A 104 17.47 9.20 -12.28
N ASP A 105 17.01 10.41 -11.97
CA ASP A 105 17.85 11.49 -11.46
C ASP A 105 18.17 11.36 -9.95
N GLY A 106 17.58 10.38 -9.26
CA GLY A 106 17.76 10.11 -7.84
C GLY A 106 17.14 11.15 -6.89
N LYS A 107 16.43 12.17 -7.39
CA LYS A 107 15.93 13.32 -6.59
C LYS A 107 14.50 13.14 -6.07
N GLY A 108 13.78 12.17 -6.60
CA GLY A 108 12.41 11.89 -6.22
C GLY A 108 12.07 10.41 -6.28
N VAL A 109 10.88 10.11 -5.79
CA VAL A 109 10.26 8.79 -5.93
C VAL A 109 9.06 8.87 -6.86
N PHE A 110 8.64 7.72 -7.38
CA PHE A 110 7.39 7.60 -8.10
C PHE A 110 6.56 6.43 -7.58
N PHE A 111 5.24 6.51 -7.75
CA PHE A 111 4.31 5.37 -7.71
C PHE A 111 3.85 5.10 -9.14
N ALA A 112 3.98 3.87 -9.63
CA ALA A 112 3.67 3.52 -11.02
C ALA A 112 2.17 3.57 -11.33
N CYS A 113 1.34 3.36 -10.30
CA CYS A 113 -0.12 3.33 -10.38
C CYS A 113 -0.71 4.25 -9.31
N GLY A 114 -1.08 5.47 -9.68
CA GLY A 114 -1.79 6.37 -8.77
C GLY A 114 -2.79 7.28 -9.46
N ASN A 115 -3.69 7.82 -8.65
CA ASN A 115 -4.82 8.66 -9.06
C ASN A 115 -4.77 10.04 -8.39
N ARG A 116 -5.76 10.90 -8.68
CA ARG A 116 -5.79 12.27 -8.16
C ARG A 116 -5.91 12.32 -6.63
N GLU A 117 -6.57 11.36 -6.02
CA GLU A 117 -6.68 11.34 -4.55
C GLU A 117 -5.35 10.90 -3.91
N ASP A 118 -4.54 10.08 -4.58
CA ASP A 118 -3.20 9.75 -4.08
C ASP A 118 -2.29 10.99 -4.12
N GLU A 119 -2.37 11.81 -5.18
CA GLU A 119 -1.73 13.12 -5.25
C GLU A 119 -2.22 14.05 -4.13
N MET A 120 -3.54 14.16 -3.93
CA MET A 120 -4.11 14.99 -2.86
C MET A 120 -3.70 14.53 -1.47
N LEU A 121 -3.62 13.22 -1.22
CA LEU A 121 -3.18 12.67 0.06
C LEU A 121 -1.74 13.10 0.37
N LEU A 122 -0.83 12.93 -0.59
CA LEU A 122 0.56 13.33 -0.43
C LEU A 122 0.71 14.84 -0.20
N LEU A 123 -0.06 15.66 -0.94
CA LEU A 123 -0.09 17.11 -0.74
C LEU A 123 -0.61 17.50 0.66
N ARG A 124 -1.67 16.85 1.16
CA ARG A 124 -2.18 17.05 2.53
C ARG A 124 -1.14 16.66 3.59
N LEU A 125 -0.35 15.64 3.30
CA LEU A 125 0.78 15.23 4.11
C LEU A 125 2.00 16.13 3.91
N GLY A 126 1.94 17.21 3.12
CA GLY A 126 3.02 18.18 2.95
C GLY A 126 4.13 17.76 1.98
N PHE A 127 3.97 16.64 1.27
CA PHE A 127 4.91 16.24 0.23
C PHE A 127 4.67 17.02 -1.06
N LYS A 128 5.74 17.32 -1.79
CA LYS A 128 5.67 17.91 -3.13
C LYS A 128 5.37 16.83 -4.16
N ALA A 129 4.08 16.54 -4.36
CA ALA A 129 3.62 15.50 -5.27
C ALA A 129 2.96 16.06 -6.53
N LYS A 130 3.07 15.34 -7.65
CA LYS A 130 2.36 15.64 -8.90
C LYS A 130 1.97 14.37 -9.65
N LYS A 131 0.73 14.31 -10.15
CA LYS A 131 0.31 13.25 -11.06
C LYS A 131 0.78 13.53 -12.49
N VAL A 132 1.47 12.55 -13.08
CA VAL A 132 1.93 12.58 -14.48
C VAL A 132 1.52 11.27 -15.16
N GLY A 133 0.49 11.35 -16.02
CA GLY A 133 -0.11 10.15 -16.61
C GLY A 133 -0.70 9.24 -15.52
N LYS A 134 -0.24 7.99 -15.45
CA LYS A 134 -0.61 7.02 -14.40
C LYS A 134 0.30 7.08 -13.16
N ARG A 135 1.39 7.84 -13.23
CA ARG A 135 2.37 7.94 -12.15
C ARG A 135 2.05 9.07 -11.20
N ILE A 136 2.42 8.88 -9.94
CA ILE A 136 2.56 9.96 -8.96
C ILE A 136 4.05 10.17 -8.76
N ILE A 137 4.52 11.40 -8.89
CA ILE A 137 5.90 11.78 -8.65
C ILE A 137 5.96 12.56 -7.36
N VAL A 138 6.87 12.20 -6.46
CA VAL A 138 7.14 12.94 -5.23
C VAL A 138 8.57 13.47 -5.27
N ILE A 139 8.72 14.79 -5.20
CA ILE A 139 10.01 15.47 -5.14
C ILE A 139 10.47 15.55 -3.69
N GLY A 140 11.76 15.33 -3.44
CA GLY A 140 12.32 15.24 -2.09
C GLY A 140 12.31 13.81 -1.58
N LYS A 141 13.06 12.94 -2.26
CA LYS A 141 13.20 11.52 -1.95
C LYS A 141 13.50 11.28 -0.46
N GLU A 142 14.41 12.04 0.12
CA GLU A 142 14.86 11.92 1.50
C GLU A 142 13.73 12.20 2.50
N GLU A 143 12.89 13.21 2.25
CA GLU A 143 11.74 13.52 3.11
C GLU A 143 10.71 12.39 3.06
N PHE A 144 10.40 11.90 1.85
CA PHE A 144 9.44 10.81 1.68
C PHE A 144 9.95 9.50 2.31
N LEU A 145 11.18 9.09 1.98
CA LEU A 145 11.77 7.88 2.53
C LEU A 145 12.00 8.01 4.04
N GLY A 146 12.35 9.18 4.57
CA GLY A 146 12.40 9.41 6.00
C GLY A 146 11.06 9.17 6.71
N PHE A 147 9.94 9.37 6.01
CA PHE A 147 8.60 9.11 6.55
C PHE A 147 8.20 7.63 6.49
N VAL A 148 8.57 6.90 5.43
CA VAL A 148 8.08 5.53 5.18
C VAL A 148 9.09 4.40 5.43
N SER A 149 10.40 4.69 5.40
CA SER A 149 11.49 3.68 5.35
C SER A 149 11.40 2.60 6.42
N LYS A 150 11.09 2.98 7.67
CA LYS A 150 10.97 2.03 8.79
C LYS A 150 9.84 1.00 8.65
N TYR A 151 8.96 1.18 7.66
CA TYR A 151 7.84 0.29 7.36
C TYR A 151 7.95 -0.39 5.99
N LEU A 152 9.00 -0.09 5.22
CA LEU A 152 9.24 -0.76 3.94
C LEU A 152 9.70 -2.20 4.20
N LYS A 153 9.27 -3.11 3.34
CA LYS A 153 9.57 -4.55 3.40
C LYS A 153 10.09 -5.09 2.07
N TYR A 154 9.84 -4.38 0.96
CA TYR A 154 10.35 -4.79 -0.34
C TYR A 154 11.78 -4.32 -0.58
N PHE A 155 12.07 -3.09 -0.18
CA PHE A 155 13.40 -2.50 -0.30
C PHE A 155 14.16 -2.69 1.02
N GLU A 156 15.32 -3.36 0.94
CA GLU A 156 16.29 -3.38 2.04
C GLU A 156 17.06 -2.05 2.00
N TRP A 157 16.92 -1.23 3.04
CA TRP A 157 17.62 0.06 3.21
C TRP A 157 18.57 0.00 4.39
#